data_AF-A0A1E7FIL6-F1
#
_entry.id   AF-A0A1E7FIL6-F1
#
_cell.length_a   1.000
_cell.length_b   1.000
_cell.length_c   1.000
_cell.angle_alpha   90.00
_cell.angle_beta   90.00
_cell.angle_gamma   90.00
#
_symmetry.space_group_name_H-M   'P 1'
#
loop_
_entity.id
_entity.type
_entity.pdbx_description
1 polymer ?
#
loop_
_entity_poly.entity_id
_entity_poly.type
_entity_poly.pdbx_seq_one_letter_code
_entity_poly.pdbx_strand_id
1 'polypeptide(L)'
;MQYLVPQWRVGWAVFYDNEYGSVRSVEAGAKRLAQVVLGASHLTQSSVPALVDPNNVEIQQRKNELKSTLSNQASVLADAIRVLDAKGAMHIICRLIVDEFDDSINNEIEFTELLLKEEDVFVLPGSDID
;
A
#
# COMPACT_ATOMS: atom_id res chain seq x y z
N MET A 1 4.87 0.36 -1.20
CA MET A 1 4.58 0.30 -2.65
C MET A 1 5.49 1.29 -3.37
N GLN A 2 6.73 0.89 -3.67
CA GLN A 2 7.77 1.85 -4.04
C GLN A 2 7.96 2.00 -5.56
N TYR A 3 7.37 1.12 -6.39
CA TYR A 3 7.71 1.05 -7.83
C TYR A 3 6.51 0.88 -8.79
N LEU A 4 5.26 0.95 -8.32
CA LEU A 4 4.04 0.96 -9.15
C LEU A 4 3.85 -0.20 -10.16
N VAL A 5 4.59 -1.31 -10.01
CA VAL A 5 4.45 -2.53 -10.82
C VAL A 5 3.93 -3.72 -9.99
N PRO A 6 2.65 -3.71 -9.57
CA PRO A 6 2.09 -4.81 -8.76
C PRO A 6 1.98 -6.14 -9.53
N GLN A 7 1.89 -6.08 -10.86
CA GLN A 7 1.66 -7.25 -11.73
C GLN A 7 2.92 -8.08 -12.00
N TRP A 8 4.09 -7.58 -11.60
CA TRP A 8 5.38 -8.18 -11.91
C TRP A 8 5.73 -9.39 -11.03
N ARG A 9 4.94 -9.64 -9.97
CA ARG A 9 5.07 -10.79 -9.07
C ARG A 9 6.50 -10.98 -8.54
N VAL A 10 7.23 -9.88 -8.35
CA VAL A 10 8.55 -9.86 -7.73
C VAL A 10 8.44 -9.28 -6.34
N GLY A 11 9.02 -9.99 -5.38
CA GLY A 11 9.24 -9.54 -4.02
C GLY A 11 10.52 -10.15 -3.50
N TRP A 12 11.00 -9.65 -2.38
CA TRP A 12 12.19 -10.16 -1.71
C TRP A 12 11.95 -10.21 -0.21
N ALA A 13 12.59 -11.18 0.44
CA ALA A 13 12.69 -11.26 1.89
C ALA A 13 14.16 -11.04 2.26
N VAL A 14 14.42 -10.14 3.22
CA VAL A 14 15.77 -9.90 3.73
C VAL A 14 15.85 -10.48 5.12
N PHE A 15 16.77 -11.43 5.32
CA PHE A 15 17.07 -11.96 6.64
C PHE A 15 18.17 -11.09 7.25
N TYR A 16 17.82 -10.41 8.35
CA TYR A 16 18.78 -9.66 9.15
C TYR A 16 19.08 -10.47 10.41
N ASP A 17 20.33 -10.88 10.60
CA ASP A 17 20.78 -11.66 11.75
C ASP A 17 21.88 -10.90 12.49
N ASN A 18 21.96 -11.09 13.80
CA ASN A 18 23.04 -10.57 14.63
C ASN A 18 24.18 -11.60 14.73
N GLU A 19 25.25 -11.28 15.45
CA GLU A 19 26.44 -12.15 15.58
C GLU A 19 26.13 -13.57 16.10
N TYR A 20 24.98 -13.79 16.76
CA TYR A 20 24.62 -15.05 17.38
C TYR A 20 23.94 -16.07 16.43
N GLY A 21 23.68 -15.71 15.17
CA GLY A 21 23.35 -16.68 14.12
C GLY A 21 21.96 -17.34 14.25
N SER A 22 21.04 -16.70 14.97
CA SER A 22 19.73 -17.25 15.33
C SER A 22 18.79 -17.49 14.14
N VAL A 23 18.96 -16.71 13.06
CA VAL A 23 18.08 -16.73 11.88
C VAL A 23 18.58 -17.69 10.80
N ARG A 24 19.82 -18.21 10.91
CA ARG A 24 20.43 -19.10 9.91
C ARG A 24 19.60 -20.36 9.60
N SER A 25 18.95 -20.92 10.62
CA SER A 25 18.09 -22.11 10.44
C SER A 25 16.82 -21.77 9.64
N VAL A 26 16.25 -20.58 9.87
CA VAL A 26 15.08 -20.05 9.14
C VAL A 26 15.45 -19.72 7.70
N GLU A 27 16.61 -19.08 7.48
CA GLU A 27 17.13 -18.79 6.14
C GLU A 27 17.31 -20.08 5.33
N ALA A 28 17.89 -21.12 5.94
CA ALA A 28 18.07 -22.41 5.30
C ALA A 28 16.72 -23.07 4.93
N GLY A 29 15.72 -22.99 5.81
CA GLY A 29 14.36 -23.45 5.53
C GLY A 29 13.70 -22.68 4.39
N ALA A 30 13.79 -21.35 4.41
CA ALA A 30 13.24 -20.49 3.37
C ALA A 30 13.87 -20.77 1.99
N LYS A 31 15.19 -20.98 1.92
CA LYS A 31 15.88 -21.37 0.69
C LYS A 31 15.39 -22.71 0.14
N ARG A 32 15.15 -23.69 1.00
CA ARG A 32 14.58 -25.00 0.59
C ARG A 32 13.17 -24.85 0.03
N LEU A 33 12.33 -24.02 0.66
CA LEU A 33 10.98 -23.74 0.15
C LEU A 33 11.01 -22.99 -1.18
N ALA A 34 11.93 -22.04 -1.35
CA ALA A 34 12.08 -21.28 -2.59
C ALA A 34 12.43 -22.17 -3.79
N GLN A 35 13.16 -23.27 -3.59
CA GLN A 35 13.50 -24.24 -4.65
C GLN A 35 12.26 -24.96 -5.21
N VAL A 36 11.16 -25.05 -4.46
CA VAL A 36 9.91 -25.68 -4.92
C VAL A 36 9.16 -24.80 -5.93
N VAL A 37 9.19 -23.47 -5.74
CA VAL A 37 8.38 -22.51 -6.51
C VAL A 37 9.18 -21.90 -7.68
N LEU A 38 10.49 -22.15 -7.79
CA LEU A 38 11.40 -21.63 -8.82
C LEU A 38 11.47 -20.09 -8.96
N GLY A 39 10.79 -19.34 -8.09
CA GLY A 39 10.93 -17.90 -7.93
C GLY A 39 10.29 -17.06 -9.04
N ALA A 40 10.67 -15.78 -9.09
CA ALA A 40 10.15 -14.82 -10.05
C ALA A 40 10.86 -14.89 -11.41
N SER A 41 10.26 -14.33 -12.47
CA SER A 41 10.84 -14.39 -13.81
C SER A 41 12.20 -13.68 -13.91
N HIS A 42 13.15 -14.25 -14.66
CA HIS A 42 14.48 -13.66 -14.88
C HIS A 42 14.41 -12.26 -15.51
N LEU A 43 13.48 -12.05 -16.44
CA LEU A 43 13.29 -10.75 -17.07
C LEU A 43 12.96 -9.69 -16.02
N THR A 44 12.01 -9.99 -15.13
CA THR A 44 11.62 -9.07 -14.07
C THR A 44 12.75 -8.84 -13.06
N GLN A 45 13.49 -9.90 -12.70
CA GLN A 45 14.66 -9.79 -11.80
C GLN A 45 15.73 -8.86 -12.38
N SER A 46 15.96 -8.88 -13.70
CA SER A 46 16.95 -8.02 -14.37
C SER A 46 16.62 -6.53 -14.27
N SER A 47 15.35 -6.17 -14.13
CA SER A 47 14.90 -4.77 -14.04
C SER A 47 14.93 -4.21 -12.62
N VAL A 48 15.02 -5.06 -11.59
CA VAL A 48 15.00 -4.64 -10.18
C VAL A 48 16.13 -3.66 -9.82
N PRO A 49 17.41 -3.87 -10.24
CA PRO A 49 18.48 -2.94 -9.91
C PRO A 49 18.23 -1.52 -10.41
N ALA A 50 17.74 -1.38 -11.65
CA ALA A 50 17.42 -0.08 -12.25
C ALA A 50 16.21 0.59 -11.57
N LEU A 51 15.27 -0.20 -11.05
CA LEU A 51 14.14 0.31 -10.26
C LEU A 51 14.59 0.86 -8.91
N VAL A 52 15.44 0.12 -8.20
CA VAL A 52 15.87 0.45 -6.83
C VAL A 52 16.97 1.51 -6.79
N ASP A 53 17.64 1.77 -7.91
CA ASP A 53 18.69 2.78 -8.01
C ASP A 53 18.23 4.17 -7.53
N PRO A 54 18.83 4.73 -6.46
CA PRO A 54 18.48 6.04 -5.96
C PRO A 54 18.76 7.16 -6.97
N ASN A 55 19.65 6.93 -7.94
CA ASN A 55 20.04 7.91 -8.97
C ASN A 55 19.09 7.92 -10.17
N ASN A 56 18.09 7.01 -10.22
CA ASN A 56 17.10 7.01 -11.28
C ASN A 56 16.12 8.18 -11.10
N VAL A 57 16.45 9.32 -11.72
CA VAL A 57 15.71 10.59 -11.60
C VAL A 57 14.24 10.44 -11.96
N GLU A 58 13.92 9.70 -13.03
CA GLU A 58 12.54 9.50 -13.49
C GLU A 58 11.68 8.80 -12.43
N ILE A 59 12.22 7.74 -11.83
CA ILE A 59 11.51 7.00 -10.76
C ILE A 59 11.33 7.87 -9.52
N GLN A 60 12.34 8.64 -9.13
CA GLN A 60 12.24 9.53 -7.97
C GLN A 60 11.25 10.65 -8.22
N GLN A 61 11.25 11.25 -9.41
CA GLN A 61 10.29 12.27 -9.79
C GLN A 61 8.87 11.71 -9.73
N ARG A 62 8.62 10.53 -10.32
CA ARG A 62 7.30 9.90 -10.30
C ARG A 62 6.81 9.54 -8.90
N LYS A 63 7.71 9.12 -8.01
CA LYS A 63 7.41 8.92 -6.57
C LYS A 63 7.02 10.23 -5.89
N ASN A 64 7.74 11.31 -6.15
CA ASN A 64 7.47 12.62 -5.56
C ASN A 64 6.16 13.21 -6.07
N GLU A 65 5.88 13.07 -7.37
CA GLU A 65 4.60 13.45 -7.97
C GLU A 65 3.45 12.70 -7.31
N LEU A 66 3.54 11.37 -7.19
CA LEU A 66 2.51 10.56 -6.52
C LEU A 66 2.30 10.99 -5.07
N LYS A 67 3.40 11.21 -4.32
CA LYS A 67 3.32 11.66 -2.92
C LYS A 67 2.65 13.03 -2.82
N SER A 68 2.96 13.96 -3.73
CA SER A 68 2.33 15.28 -3.79
C SER A 68 0.84 15.19 -4.10
N THR A 69 0.44 14.39 -5.10
CA THR A 69 -0.97 14.17 -5.44
C THR A 69 -1.75 13.59 -4.26
N LEU A 70 -1.22 12.55 -3.61
CA LEU A 70 -1.88 11.95 -2.44
C LEU A 70 -1.99 12.94 -1.27
N SER A 71 -0.97 13.75 -1.03
CA SER A 71 -1.00 14.78 0.01
C SER A 71 -2.05 15.86 -0.26
N ASN A 72 -2.19 16.28 -1.53
CA ASN A 72 -3.20 17.27 -1.92
C ASN A 72 -4.63 16.71 -1.81
N GLN A 73 -4.82 15.45 -2.19
CA GLN A 73 -6.11 14.77 -2.01
C GLN A 73 -6.46 14.61 -0.52
N ALA A 74 -5.48 14.25 0.31
CA ALA A 74 -5.65 14.16 1.76
C ALA A 74 -6.06 15.50 2.36
N SER A 75 -5.47 16.62 1.93
CA SER A 75 -5.85 17.94 2.44
C SER A 75 -7.28 18.33 2.08
N VAL A 76 -7.76 17.99 0.88
CA VAL A 76 -9.15 18.26 0.49
C VAL A 76 -10.13 17.45 1.34
N LEU A 77 -9.79 16.19 1.65
CA LEU A 77 -10.63 15.32 2.47
C LEU A 77 -10.61 15.70 3.96
N ALA A 78 -9.50 16.25 4.46
CA ALA A 78 -9.34 16.62 5.86
C ALA A 78 -10.32 17.71 6.31
N ASP A 79 -10.77 18.57 5.38
CA ASP A 79 -11.75 19.62 5.64
C ASP A 79 -13.19 19.06 5.76
N ALA A 80 -13.47 17.90 5.16
CA ALA A 80 -14.80 17.29 5.12
C ALA A 80 -14.98 16.11 6.08
N ILE A 81 -13.93 15.34 6.34
CA ILE A 81 -13.94 14.14 7.18
C ILE A 81 -12.65 14.10 8.00
N ARG A 82 -12.67 13.58 9.23
CA ARG A 82 -11.45 13.44 10.03
C ARG A 82 -10.51 12.40 9.42
N VAL A 83 -9.57 12.86 8.62
CA VAL A 83 -8.51 12.07 8.01
C VAL A 83 -7.49 11.65 9.07
N LEU A 84 -7.12 10.36 9.11
CA LEU A 84 -5.92 9.91 9.81
C LEU A 84 -4.72 10.04 8.87
N ASP A 85 -3.67 10.67 9.38
CA ASP A 85 -2.49 11.03 8.60
C ASP A 85 -1.88 9.82 7.87
N ALA A 86 -1.70 9.93 6.55
CA ALA A 86 -1.26 8.82 5.71
C ALA A 86 0.24 8.53 5.95
N LYS A 87 0.55 7.55 6.82
CA LYS A 87 1.94 7.19 7.17
C LYS A 87 2.60 6.26 6.15
N GLY A 88 2.66 6.69 4.89
CA GLY A 88 3.56 6.10 3.88
C GLY A 88 2.97 5.00 2.99
N ALA A 89 1.65 4.78 3.04
CA ALA A 89 0.94 3.93 2.09
C ALA A 89 0.26 4.74 0.97
N MET A 90 -0.22 4.06 -0.08
CA MET A 90 -0.98 4.68 -1.18
C MET A 90 -2.47 4.88 -0.85
N HIS A 91 -2.87 4.69 0.39
CA HIS A 91 -4.23 4.85 0.87
C HIS A 91 -4.27 5.85 2.00
N ILE A 92 -5.42 6.49 2.16
CA ILE A 92 -5.77 7.35 3.28
C ILE A 92 -6.89 6.63 4.02
N ILE A 93 -6.76 6.54 5.35
CA ILE A 93 -7.83 6.03 6.21
C ILE A 93 -8.48 7.23 6.86
N CYS A 94 -9.79 7.34 6.71
CA CYS A 94 -10.58 8.41 7.31
C CYS A 94 -11.46 7.82 8.41
N ARG A 95 -11.63 8.56 9.50
CA ARG A 95 -12.63 8.22 10.51
C ARG A 95 -13.95 8.86 10.13
N LEU A 96 -14.95 8.03 9.89
CA LEU A 96 -16.33 8.46 9.75
C LEU A 96 -16.90 8.85 11.12
N ILE A 97 -17.52 10.02 11.22
CA ILE A 97 -18.25 10.47 12.41
C ILE A 97 -19.72 10.38 12.06
N VAL A 98 -20.33 9.23 12.37
CA VAL A 98 -21.72 8.93 12.01
C VAL A 98 -22.69 9.99 12.57
N ASP A 99 -22.41 10.54 13.75
CA ASP A 99 -23.22 11.57 14.41
C ASP A 99 -23.35 12.89 13.62
N GLU A 100 -22.50 13.14 12.63
CA GLU A 100 -22.56 14.34 11.77
C GLU A 100 -23.43 14.12 10.52
N PHE A 101 -23.87 12.89 10.26
CA PHE A 101 -24.73 12.53 9.14
C PHE A 101 -26.20 12.42 9.55
N ASP A 102 -27.10 12.39 8.57
CA ASP A 102 -28.53 12.19 8.81
C ASP A 102 -28.87 10.74 9.19
N ASP A 103 -30.12 10.50 9.57
CA ASP A 103 -30.60 9.19 10.03
C ASP A 103 -30.45 8.06 8.97
N SER A 104 -30.13 8.39 7.71
CA SER A 104 -29.92 7.41 6.64
C SER A 104 -28.55 6.73 6.68
N ILE A 105 -27.57 7.31 7.40
CA ILE A 105 -26.21 6.77 7.54
C ILE A 105 -25.98 6.42 9.02
N ASN A 106 -26.06 5.13 9.35
CA ASN A 106 -25.83 4.64 10.72
C ASN A 106 -24.52 3.86 10.85
N ASN A 107 -23.94 3.44 9.72
CA ASN A 107 -22.70 2.68 9.68
C ASN A 107 -21.88 3.02 8.44
N GLU A 108 -20.61 2.58 8.46
CA GLU A 108 -19.67 2.80 7.36
C GLU A 108 -20.09 2.11 6.06
N ILE A 109 -20.79 0.98 6.13
CA ILE A 109 -21.22 0.21 4.94
C ILE A 109 -22.31 1.01 4.20
N GLU A 110 -23.34 1.47 4.91
CA GLU A 110 -24.40 2.35 4.39
C GLU A 110 -23.81 3.61 3.77
N PHE A 111 -22.82 4.23 4.43
CA PHE A 111 -22.10 5.37 3.86
C PHE A 111 -21.43 5.00 2.52
N THR A 112 -20.71 3.88 2.45
CA THR A 112 -20.04 3.46 1.20
C THR A 112 -21.02 3.11 0.08
N GLU A 113 -22.16 2.49 0.41
CA GLU A 113 -23.19 2.11 -0.56
C GLU A 113 -23.94 3.33 -1.11
N LEU A 114 -24.28 4.28 -0.25
CA LEU A 114 -24.93 5.54 -0.65
C LEU A 114 -23.97 6.39 -1.48
N LEU A 115 -22.71 6.50 -1.09
CA LEU A 115 -21.71 7.25 -1.83
C LEU A 115 -21.49 6.67 -3.24
N LEU A 116 -21.49 5.33 -3.37
CA LEU A 116 -21.44 4.67 -4.67
C LEU A 116 -22.71 4.93 -5.51
N LYS A 117 -23.88 4.92 -4.87
CA LYS A 117 -25.16 5.06 -5.57
C LYS A 117 -25.45 6.49 -6.03
N GLU A 118 -25.09 7.48 -5.22
CA GLU A 118 -25.42 8.88 -5.45
C GLU A 118 -24.33 9.60 -6.27
N GLU A 119 -23.06 9.33 -5.98
CA GLU A 119 -21.92 10.08 -6.55
C GLU A 119 -21.01 9.20 -7.44
N ASP A 120 -21.31 7.90 -7.60
CA ASP A 120 -20.48 6.93 -8.35
C ASP A 120 -19.03 6.86 -7.84
N VAL A 121 -18.83 7.14 -6.54
CA VAL A 121 -17.52 7.10 -5.89
C VAL A 121 -17.39 5.81 -5.09
N PHE A 122 -16.52 4.93 -5.56
CA PHE A 122 -16.21 3.67 -4.88
C PHE A 122 -15.15 3.87 -3.78
N VAL A 123 -15.49 3.52 -2.54
CA VAL A 123 -14.60 3.53 -1.38
C VAL A 123 -14.69 2.18 -0.65
N LEU A 124 -13.64 1.84 0.10
CA LEU A 124 -13.59 0.60 0.88
C LEU A 124 -13.99 0.85 2.33
N PRO A 125 -14.87 0.03 2.93
CA PRO A 125 -15.19 0.11 4.34
C PRO A 125 -14.00 -0.34 5.21
N GLY A 126 -13.90 0.22 6.42
CA GLY A 126 -12.79 -0.09 7.34
C GLY A 126 -12.79 -1.55 7.81
N SER A 127 -13.97 -2.14 7.94
CA SER A 127 -14.18 -3.54 8.31
C SER A 127 -13.55 -4.57 7.37
N ASP A 128 -13.25 -4.22 6.11
CA ASP A 128 -12.57 -5.10 5.16
C ASP A 128 -11.03 -5.11 5.32
N ILE A 129 -10.48 -4.23 6.17
CA ILE A 129 -9.03 -4.01 6.33
C ILE A 129 -8.48 -4.66 7.62
N ASP A 130 -9.35 -5.09 8.55
CA ASP A 130 -9.00 -5.73 9.83
C ASP A 130 -8.81 -7.26 9.75
#